data_AF-A0A829S7Z3-F1
#
_entry.id   AF-A0A829S7Z3-F1
#
_cell.length_a   1.000
_cell.length_b   1.000
_cell.length_c   1.000
_cell.angle_alpha   90.00
_cell.angle_beta   90.00
_cell.angle_gamma   90.00
#
_symmetry.space_group_name_H-M   'P 1'
#
loop_
_entity.id
_entity.type
_entity.pdbx_description
1 polymer ?
#
loop_
_entity_poly.entity_id
_entity_poly.type
_entity_poly.pdbx_seq_one_letter_code
_entity_poly.pdbx_strand_id
1 'polypeptide(L)'
;MMDAAQQSKTDVTACILCSRNCGLSVEIKDNQFVKIKGDSEHPFSQGYICQKAARLQHYQQHADRLTTPLKRQPDGSFQEVSWDVAIQEIADRLVQIRDDFGGTAFASVGGRRSG
;
A
#
# COMPACT_ATOMS: atom_id res chain seq x y z
N MET A 1 5.80 28.29 -23.87
CA MET A 1 5.58 27.87 -22.47
C MET A 1 6.11 26.45 -22.40
N MET A 2 7.31 26.28 -21.85
CA MET A 2 8.19 25.12 -22.05
C MET A 2 7.80 23.91 -21.18
N ASP A 3 8.02 22.73 -21.76
CA ASP A 3 7.72 21.37 -21.31
C ASP A 3 8.08 21.07 -19.85
N ALA A 4 7.10 20.58 -19.07
CA ALA A 4 7.39 19.80 -17.87
C ALA A 4 8.01 18.48 -18.32
N ALA A 5 9.35 18.40 -18.29
CA ALA A 5 10.09 17.20 -18.66
C ALA A 5 9.55 15.98 -17.91
N GLN A 6 9.13 14.98 -18.67
CA GLN A 6 8.46 13.83 -18.11
C GLN A 6 9.44 12.94 -17.36
N GLN A 7 9.35 12.90 -16.03
CA GLN A 7 10.34 12.23 -15.21
C GLN A 7 10.10 10.71 -15.23
N SER A 8 11.00 9.98 -15.90
CA SER A 8 11.05 8.53 -15.90
C SER A 8 12.18 8.03 -15.01
N LYS A 9 11.92 7.04 -14.16
CA LYS A 9 12.95 6.33 -13.38
C LYS A 9 12.66 4.84 -13.33
N THR A 10 13.70 4.05 -13.08
CA THR A 10 13.56 2.61 -12.82
C THR A 10 14.01 2.32 -11.41
N ASP A 11 13.11 1.77 -10.60
CA ASP A 11 13.40 1.40 -9.22
C ASP A 11 13.43 -0.13 -9.08
N VAL A 12 14.35 -0.62 -8.26
CA VAL A 12 14.38 -2.02 -7.83
C VAL A 12 13.55 -2.16 -6.56
N THR A 13 12.65 -3.14 -6.53
CA THR A 13 11.75 -3.39 -5.40
C THR A 13 11.39 -4.87 -5.29
N ALA A 14 10.49 -5.24 -4.39
CA ALA A 14 10.02 -6.61 -4.20
C ALA A 14 8.51 -6.74 -4.40
N CYS A 15 8.08 -7.82 -5.03
CA CYS A 15 6.67 -8.17 -5.16
C CYS A 15 6.09 -8.57 -3.78
N ILE A 16 4.97 -7.98 -3.39
CA ILE A 16 4.37 -8.18 -2.07
C ILE A 16 3.13 -9.10 -2.06
N LEU A 17 2.79 -9.73 -3.18
CA LEU A 17 1.52 -10.47 -3.32
C LEU A 17 1.53 -11.88 -2.71
N CYS A 18 2.70 -12.43 -2.41
CA CYS A 18 2.83 -13.70 -1.68
C CYS A 18 4.15 -13.75 -0.93
N SER A 19 4.38 -14.82 -0.16
CA SER A 19 5.59 -15.01 0.64
C SER A 19 6.90 -15.17 -0.15
N ARG A 20 6.83 -15.30 -1.48
CA ARG A 20 8.04 -15.47 -2.32
C ARG A 20 8.89 -14.21 -2.42
N ASN A 21 8.29 -13.03 -2.29
CA ASN A 21 8.96 -11.73 -2.39
C ASN A 21 9.92 -11.61 -3.60
N CYS A 22 9.48 -11.99 -4.80
CA CYS A 22 10.31 -11.91 -6.01
C CYS A 22 10.81 -10.48 -6.26
N GLY A 23 12.07 -10.33 -6.67
CA GLY A 23 12.66 -9.04 -7.04
C GLY A 23 12.07 -8.50 -8.33
N LEU A 24 11.81 -7.20 -8.35
CA LEU A 24 11.20 -6.46 -9.45
C LEU A 24 12.08 -5.29 -9.87
N SER A 25 12.10 -5.02 -11.17
CA SER A 25 12.55 -3.76 -11.76
C SER A 25 11.33 -3.07 -12.36
N VAL A 26 10.97 -1.91 -11.81
CA VAL A 26 9.75 -1.18 -12.17
C VAL A 26 10.13 0.15 -12.79
N GLU A 27 9.74 0.33 -14.04
CA GLU A 27 9.82 1.61 -14.73
C GLU A 27 8.60 2.46 -14.35
N ILE A 28 8.88 3.67 -13.87
CA ILE A 28 7.92 4.63 -13.34
C ILE A 28 8.03 5.91 -14.15
N LYS A 29 6.90 6.37 -14.69
CA LYS A 29 6.78 7.64 -15.42
C LYS A 29 5.54 8.37 -14.89
N ASP A 30 5.68 9.64 -14.52
CA ASP A 30 4.58 10.44 -13.96
C ASP A 30 3.88 9.78 -12.76
N ASN A 31 4.67 9.15 -11.89
CA ASN A 31 4.16 8.40 -10.74
C ASN A 31 3.23 7.22 -11.10
N GLN A 32 3.33 6.70 -12.32
CA GLN A 32 2.62 5.53 -12.80
C GLN A 32 3.59 4.44 -13.22
N PHE A 33 3.23 3.18 -12.95
CA PHE A 33 3.99 2.04 -13.42
C PHE A 33 3.75 1.87 -14.92
N VAL A 34 4.81 1.97 -15.71
CA VAL A 34 4.74 1.77 -17.17
C VAL A 34 5.26 0.41 -17.60
N LYS A 35 6.19 -0.17 -16.82
CA LYS A 35 6.74 -1.49 -17.09
C LYS A 35 7.17 -2.19 -15.82
N ILE A 36 6.85 -3.47 -15.71
CA ILE A 36 7.23 -4.31 -14.57
C ILE A 36 7.96 -5.54 -15.12
N LYS A 37 9.20 -5.73 -14.67
CA LYS A 37 10.04 -6.88 -14.98
C LYS A 37 10.56 -7.52 -13.70
N GLY A 38 11.06 -8.74 -13.79
CA GLY A 38 11.87 -9.30 -12.73
C GLY A 38 13.25 -8.64 -12.70
N ASP A 39 13.78 -8.47 -11.49
CA ASP A 39 15.17 -8.06 -11.27
C ASP A 39 16.09 -9.28 -11.47
N SER A 40 17.03 -9.18 -12.42
CA SER A 40 18.00 -10.24 -12.73
C SER A 40 19.00 -10.46 -11.61
N GLU A 41 19.30 -9.41 -10.84
CA GLU A 41 20.29 -9.45 -9.77
C GLU A 41 19.70 -9.98 -8.45
N HIS A 42 18.37 -10.15 -8.38
CA HIS A 42 17.73 -10.67 -7.17
C HIS A 42 18.11 -12.14 -6.94
N PRO A 43 18.74 -12.49 -5.80
CA PRO A 43 19.42 -13.78 -5.61
C PRO A 43 18.49 -15.00 -5.73
N PHE A 44 17.23 -14.84 -5.33
CA PHE A 44 16.24 -15.91 -5.36
C PHE A 44 15.47 -16.01 -6.70
N SER A 45 14.89 -14.91 -7.19
CA SER A 45 14.05 -14.93 -8.39
C SER A 45 14.82 -14.82 -9.70
N GLN A 46 16.02 -14.23 -9.72
CA GLN A 46 16.90 -14.16 -10.90
C GLN A 46 16.17 -13.73 -12.18
N GLY A 47 15.36 -12.67 -12.09
CA GLY A 47 14.57 -12.16 -13.20
C GLY A 47 13.22 -12.85 -13.45
N TYR A 48 12.92 -13.96 -12.78
CA TYR A 48 11.62 -14.62 -12.89
C TYR A 48 10.53 -13.88 -12.09
N ILE A 49 9.39 -13.65 -12.75
CA ILE A 49 8.16 -13.18 -12.11
C ILE A 49 6.96 -13.95 -12.64
N CYS A 50 5.94 -14.16 -11.81
CA CYS A 50 4.68 -14.74 -12.24
C CYS A 50 3.71 -13.68 -12.79
N GLN A 51 2.61 -14.13 -13.41
CA GLN A 51 1.54 -13.27 -13.94
C GLN A 51 0.93 -12.29 -12.91
N LYS A 52 0.95 -12.64 -11.61
CA LYS A 52 0.44 -11.75 -10.55
C LYS A 52 1.31 -10.50 -10.41
N ALA A 53 2.64 -10.70 -10.40
CA ALA A 53 3.61 -9.61 -10.32
C ALA A 53 3.56 -8.72 -11.58
N ALA A 54 3.44 -9.34 -12.76
CA ALA A 54 3.35 -8.61 -14.03
C ALA A 54 2.12 -7.68 -14.10
N ARG A 55 1.07 -7.92 -13.30
CA ARG A 55 -0.16 -7.13 -13.26
C ARG A 55 -0.26 -6.18 -12.05
N LEU A 56 0.84 -5.90 -11.36
CA LEU A 56 0.82 -5.01 -10.17
C LEU A 56 0.23 -3.63 -10.45
N GLN A 57 0.37 -3.10 -11.67
CA GLN A 57 -0.27 -1.86 -12.09
C GLN A 57 -1.79 -1.88 -11.93
N HIS A 58 -2.45 -3.01 -12.21
CA HIS A 58 -3.91 -3.16 -12.08
C HIS A 58 -4.37 -2.95 -10.63
N TYR A 59 -3.61 -3.44 -9.65
CA TYR A 59 -3.93 -3.24 -8.23
C TYR A 59 -3.61 -1.81 -7.76
N GLN A 60 -2.49 -1.25 -8.23
CA GLN A 60 -2.06 0.10 -7.85
C GLN A 60 -3.02 1.18 -8.36
N GLN A 61 -3.60 0.97 -9.54
CA GLN A 61 -4.51 1.90 -10.23
C GLN A 61 -5.97 1.43 -10.19
N HIS A 62 -6.32 0.50 -9.30
CA HIS A 62 -7.68 0.00 -9.20
C HIS A 62 -8.65 1.12 -8.79
N ALA A 63 -9.80 1.23 -9.46
CA ALA A 63 -10.78 2.29 -9.22
C ALA A 63 -11.30 2.32 -7.77
N ASP A 64 -11.50 1.13 -7.17
CA ASP A 64 -12.00 0.99 -5.80
C ASP A 64 -10.90 1.17 -4.72
N ARG A 65 -9.67 1.55 -5.09
CA ARG A 65 -8.60 1.75 -4.12
C ARG A 65 -8.91 2.97 -3.25
N LEU A 66 -8.92 2.77 -1.93
CA LEU A 66 -9.02 3.88 -0.98
C LEU A 66 -7.82 4.82 -1.12
N THR A 67 -8.09 6.10 -1.38
CA THR A 67 -7.09 7.17 -1.51
C THR A 67 -7.05 8.10 -0.30
N THR A 68 -8.08 8.04 0.54
CA THR A 68 -8.31 8.91 1.70
C THR A 68 -8.77 8.07 2.90
N PRO A 69 -8.44 8.47 4.14
CA PRO A 69 -9.01 7.86 5.34
C PRO A 69 -10.54 8.03 5.39
N LEU A 70 -11.23 7.03 5.93
CA LEU A 70 -12.68 7.02 6.08
C LEU A 70 -13.07 6.82 7.55
N LYS A 71 -14.04 7.61 8.01
CA LYS A 71 -14.67 7.50 9.33
C LYS A 71 -16.07 6.92 9.20
N ARG A 72 -16.38 5.88 9.97
CA ARG A 72 -17.71 5.27 10.02
C ARG A 72 -18.66 6.14 10.85
N GLN A 73 -19.85 6.39 10.32
CA GLN A 73 -20.92 7.15 10.95
C GLN A 73 -21.89 6.24 11.74
N PRO A 74 -22.72 6.80 12.64
CA PRO A 74 -23.70 6.02 13.41
C PRO A 74 -24.70 5.24 12.55
N ASP A 75 -25.08 5.78 11.39
CA ASP A 75 -25.98 5.14 10.42
C ASP A 75 -25.29 4.04 9.58
N GLY A 76 -23.98 3.85 9.77
CA GLY A 76 -23.17 2.86 9.05
C GLY A 76 -22.57 3.34 7.74
N SER A 77 -22.82 4.58 7.33
CA SER A 77 -22.14 5.21 6.20
C SER A 77 -20.68 5.54 6.53
N PHE A 78 -19.90 5.90 5.51
CA PHE A 78 -18.51 6.33 5.66
C PHE A 78 -18.34 7.74 5.12
N GLN A 79 -17.56 8.55 5.84
CA GLN A 79 -17.21 9.91 5.45
C GLN A 79 -15.68 10.03 5.31
N GLU A 80 -15.22 10.73 4.30
CA GLU A 80 -13.79 11.08 4.16
C GLU A 80 -13.34 12.03 5.27
N VAL A 81 -12.15 11.79 5.81
CA VAL A 81 -11.50 12.64 6.81
C VAL A 81 -10.01 12.83 6.46
N SER A 82 -9.39 13.88 7.00
CA SER A 82 -7.94 14.07 6.83
C SER A 82 -7.14 13.03 7.62
N TRP A 83 -5.87 12.84 7.25
CA TRP A 83 -4.95 11.99 8.00
C TRP A 83 -4.77 12.48 9.45
N ASP A 84 -4.69 13.79 9.66
CA ASP A 84 -4.55 14.37 11.01
C ASP A 84 -5.75 14.04 11.89
N VAL A 85 -6.98 14.18 11.37
CA VAL A 85 -8.21 13.83 12.09
C VAL A 85 -8.26 12.33 12.38
N ALA A 86 -7.98 11.48 11.38
CA ALA A 86 -8.02 10.03 11.57
C ALA A 86 -7.03 9.55 12.62
N ILE A 87 -5.78 10.03 12.57
CA ILE A 87 -4.72 9.63 13.51
C ILE A 87 -5.05 10.14 14.92
N GLN A 88 -5.46 11.40 15.05
CA GLN A 88 -5.75 11.99 16.36
C GLN A 88 -6.92 11.27 17.05
N GLU A 89 -8.04 11.05 16.35
CA GLU A 89 -9.19 10.37 16.94
C GLU A 89 -8.88 8.91 17.35
N ILE A 90 -8.09 8.19 16.55
CA ILE A 90 -7.64 6.84 16.91
C ILE A 90 -6.74 6.89 18.15
N ALA A 91 -5.78 7.83 18.20
CA ALA A 91 -4.88 7.99 19.34
C ALA A 91 -5.65 8.31 20.62
N ASP A 92 -6.59 9.25 20.58
CA ASP A 92 -7.43 9.63 21.72
C ASP A 92 -8.23 8.43 22.24
N ARG A 93 -8.80 7.63 21.34
CA ARG A 93 -9.53 6.41 21.72
C ARG A 93 -8.63 5.35 22.33
N LEU A 94 -7.43 5.13 21.78
CA LEU A 94 -6.47 4.20 22.35
C LEU A 94 -6.02 4.65 23.75
N VAL A 95 -5.76 5.95 23.94
CA VAL A 95 -5.44 6.54 25.25
C VAL A 95 -6.58 6.31 26.24
N GLN A 96 -7.82 6.60 25.85
CA GLN A 96 -8.99 6.39 26.69
C GLN A 96 -9.12 4.92 27.12
N ILE A 97 -9.03 3.97 26.17
CA ILE A 97 -9.13 2.53 26.47
C ILE A 97 -8.02 2.08 27.43
N ARG A 98 -6.79 2.59 27.26
CA ARG A 98 -5.68 2.29 28.17
C ARG A 98 -5.98 2.80 29.57
N ASP A 99 -6.51 4.01 29.70
CA ASP A 99 -6.76 4.64 30.99
C ASP A 99 -7.94 3.96 31.73
N ASP A 100 -8.95 3.51 30.98
CA ASP A 100 -10.15 2.84 31.51
C ASP A 100 -9.93 1.35 31.83
N PHE A 101 -9.17 0.62 30.98
CA PHE A 101 -9.09 -0.85 31.00
C PHE A 101 -7.66 -1.41 31.10
N GLY A 102 -6.64 -0.56 31.05
CA GLY A 102 -5.24 -0.96 31.11
C GLY A 102 -4.65 -1.39 29.76
N GLY A 103 -3.32 -1.54 29.71
CA GLY A 103 -2.57 -1.81 28.47
C GLY A 103 -2.79 -3.19 27.84
N THR A 104 -3.44 -4.13 28.52
CA THR A 104 -3.75 -5.47 28.01
C THR A 104 -5.07 -5.53 27.25
N ALA A 105 -5.81 -4.43 27.16
CA ALA A 105 -7.09 -4.34 26.45
C ALA A 105 -6.96 -4.29 24.91
N PHE A 106 -5.73 -4.34 24.37
CA PHE A 106 -5.48 -4.23 22.93
C PHE A 106 -5.14 -5.57 22.28
N ALA A 107 -5.72 -5.80 21.10
CA ALA A 107 -5.32 -6.86 20.19
C ALA A 107 -4.91 -6.25 18.85
N SER A 108 -3.87 -6.82 18.23
CA SER A 108 -3.48 -6.48 16.86
C SER A 108 -3.76 -7.68 15.96
N VAL A 109 -4.41 -7.42 14.83
CA VAL A 109 -4.67 -8.43 13.80
C VAL A 109 -3.99 -7.98 12.53
N GLY A 110 -3.02 -8.77 12.09
CA GLY A 110 -2.26 -8.54 10.86
C GLY A 110 -2.45 -9.69 9.90
N GLY A 111 -2.66 -9.37 8.63
CA GLY A 111 -2.71 -10.35 7.56
C GLY A 111 -2.23 -9.73 6.26
N ARG A 112 -1.49 -10.50 5.47
CA ARG A 112 -1.24 -10.19 4.07
C ARG A 112 -1.96 -11.27 3.28
N ARG A 113 -2.94 -10.89 2.46
CA ARG A 113 -3.65 -11.85 1.59
C ARG A 113 -2.61 -12.54 0.72
N SER A 114 -2.28 -13.77 1.07
CA SER A 114 -1.31 -14.62 0.37
C SER A 114 -2.14 -15.76 -0.22
N GLY A 115 -2.79 -15.46 -1.35
CA GLY A 115 -3.76 -16.34 -2.01
C GLY A 115 -4.45 -15.64 -3.16
#